data_AF-A0A7G6SG16-F1
#
_entry.id   AF-A0A7G6SG16-F1
#
_cell.length_a   1.000
_cell.length_b   1.000
_cell.length_c   1.000
_cell.angle_alpha   90.00
_cell.angle_beta   90.00
_cell.angle_gamma   90.00
#
_symmetry.space_group_name_H-M   'P 1'
#
loop_
_entity.id
_entity.type
_entity.pdbx_description
1 polymer ?
#
loop_
_entity_poly.entity_id
_entity_poly.type
_entity_poly.pdbx_seq_one_letter_code
_entity_poly.pdbx_strand_id
1 'polypeptide(L)'
;MKIEEGKFYYSRDGRKVGPMRRIMQRGLKFPWSGQLSDGSKATYNEDGEIYKGAISSVDIVKEWINPDSDTNFHEITKAQPAVISSPMYGSLAGILQAAHDQAATGKGHGRHADEKPFLEQPIMEIARMLGDTGGHSYQIMKKAQEANRMVKRKQHDAAVREFLGVINYAAAAILLIREI
;
A
#
# COMPACT_ATOMS: atom_id res chain seq x y z
N MET A 1 1.44 23.39 16.49
CA MET A 1 1.18 22.82 15.14
C MET A 1 0.22 23.77 14.44
N LYS A 2 0.36 24.01 13.13
CA LYS A 2 -0.52 24.94 12.41
C LYS A 2 -1.58 24.15 11.65
N ILE A 3 -2.86 24.47 11.88
CA ILE A 3 -3.95 23.88 11.12
C ILE A 3 -4.06 24.60 9.79
N GLU A 4 -4.29 23.84 8.73
CA GLU A 4 -4.49 24.29 7.37
C GLU A 4 -5.80 23.72 6.80
N GLU A 5 -6.41 24.50 5.92
CA GLU A 5 -7.67 24.15 5.28
C GLU A 5 -7.50 22.98 4.30
N GLY A 6 -8.51 22.12 4.22
CA GLY A 6 -8.53 20.92 3.38
C GLY A 6 -7.76 19.72 3.94
N LYS A 7 -6.87 19.91 4.91
CA LYS A 7 -6.09 18.83 5.53
C LYS A 7 -6.88 18.02 6.55
N PHE A 8 -6.36 16.84 6.86
CA PHE A 8 -6.84 15.94 7.91
C PHE A 8 -5.81 15.85 9.04
N TYR A 9 -6.29 15.52 10.23
CA TYR A 9 -5.47 15.45 11.42
C TYR A 9 -5.88 14.28 12.32
N TYR A 10 -5.03 13.93 13.28
CA TYR A 10 -5.34 13.00 14.36
C TYR A 10 -5.72 13.77 15.63
N SER A 11 -6.81 13.37 16.27
CA SER A 11 -7.11 13.74 17.65
C SER A 11 -6.21 12.98 18.64
N ARG A 12 -6.16 13.45 19.89
CA ARG A 12 -5.38 12.85 20.98
C ARG A 12 -5.77 11.39 21.25
N ASP A 13 -7.04 11.04 21.09
CA ASP A 13 -7.55 9.66 21.18
C ASP A 13 -7.40 8.83 19.89
N GLY A 14 -6.71 9.37 18.88
CA GLY A 14 -6.35 8.64 17.66
C GLY A 14 -7.39 8.65 16.55
N ARG A 15 -8.51 9.37 16.70
CA ARG A 15 -9.52 9.51 15.64
C ARG A 15 -9.03 10.44 14.53
N LYS A 16 -9.48 10.18 13.30
CA LYS A 16 -9.28 11.07 12.15
C LYS A 16 -10.25 12.25 12.23
N VAL A 17 -9.75 13.45 12.03
CA VAL A 17 -10.50 14.71 12.05
C VAL A 17 -10.26 15.48 10.76
N GLY A 18 -11.34 15.87 10.08
CA GLY A 18 -11.28 16.72 8.88
C GLY A 18 -12.34 16.35 7.83
N PRO A 19 -12.25 16.89 6.60
CA PRO A 19 -11.27 17.91 6.18
C PRO A 19 -11.49 19.19 6.97
N MET A 20 -10.41 19.85 7.38
CA MET A 20 -10.49 21.09 8.15
C MET A 20 -11.01 22.23 7.27
N ARG A 21 -11.92 23.01 7.83
CA ARG A 21 -12.48 24.20 7.18
C ARG A 21 -12.32 25.40 8.08
N ARG A 22 -11.91 26.52 7.48
CA ARG A 22 -11.78 27.77 8.21
C ARG A 22 -13.11 28.52 8.23
N ILE A 23 -13.59 28.83 9.42
CA ILE A 23 -14.79 29.64 9.63
C ILE A 23 -14.40 31.11 9.41
N MET A 24 -14.88 31.71 8.32
CA MET A 24 -14.58 33.10 7.96
C MET A 24 -15.41 34.13 8.77
N GLN A 25 -15.26 34.12 10.10
CA GLN A 25 -15.84 35.12 10.98
C GLN A 25 -14.76 35.75 11.86
N ARG A 26 -14.68 37.07 11.82
CA ARG A 26 -13.63 37.85 12.50
C ARG A 26 -13.80 37.72 14.03
N GLY A 27 -12.73 37.39 14.74
CA GLY A 27 -12.71 37.34 16.21
C GLY A 27 -13.17 36.03 16.84
N LEU A 28 -13.36 34.96 16.07
CA LEU A 28 -13.66 33.63 16.63
C LEU A 28 -12.46 33.06 17.38
N LYS A 29 -12.72 32.54 18.59
CA LYS A 29 -11.73 31.80 19.39
C LYS A 29 -11.39 30.42 18.79
N PHE A 30 -12.31 29.84 18.02
CA PHE A 30 -12.20 28.52 17.42
C PHE A 30 -12.49 28.60 15.91
N PRO A 31 -11.56 29.13 15.10
CA PRO A 31 -11.79 29.42 13.68
C PRO A 31 -11.75 28.16 12.80
N TRP A 32 -11.41 27.00 13.34
CA TRP A 32 -11.30 25.75 12.59
C TRP A 32 -12.46 24.82 12.89
N SER A 33 -13.02 24.16 11.87
CA SER A 33 -14.03 23.12 12.02
C SER A 33 -13.63 21.85 11.29
N GLY A 34 -13.90 20.71 11.91
CA GLY A 34 -13.64 19.39 11.34
C GLY A 34 -14.70 18.39 11.77
N GLN A 35 -14.81 17.31 11.01
CA GLN A 35 -15.67 16.17 11.34
C GLN A 35 -14.80 15.03 11.89
N LEU A 36 -15.21 14.46 13.01
CA LEU A 36 -14.63 13.24 13.60
C LEU A 36 -15.12 12.01 12.83
N SER A 37 -14.40 10.90 12.94
CA SER A 37 -14.74 9.63 12.29
C SER A 37 -16.10 9.04 12.70
N ASP A 38 -16.65 9.45 13.84
CA ASP A 38 -18.00 9.07 14.31
C ASP A 38 -19.12 9.98 13.75
N GLY A 39 -18.76 10.93 12.89
CA GLY A 39 -19.67 11.87 12.26
C GLY A 39 -19.93 13.14 13.07
N SER A 40 -19.46 13.24 14.31
CA SER A 40 -19.60 14.44 15.14
C SER A 40 -18.73 15.59 14.62
N LYS A 41 -19.18 16.83 14.83
CA LYS A 41 -18.46 18.05 14.42
C LYS A 41 -17.80 18.68 15.62
N ALA A 42 -16.56 19.15 15.45
CA ALA A 42 -15.82 19.87 16.48
C ALA A 42 -15.21 21.15 15.90
N THR A 43 -15.04 22.16 16.77
CA THR A 43 -14.34 23.42 16.44
C THR A 43 -13.10 23.59 17.28
N TYR A 44 -12.03 24.08 16.67
CA TYR A 44 -10.70 24.13 17.23
C TYR A 44 -10.11 25.53 17.16
N ASN A 45 -9.30 25.89 18.15
CA ASN A 45 -8.47 27.09 18.10
C ASN A 45 -7.31 26.89 17.13
N GLU A 46 -6.47 27.91 16.93
CA GLU A 46 -5.31 27.83 16.02
C GLU A 46 -4.30 26.75 16.43
N ASP A 47 -4.30 26.35 17.70
CA ASP A 47 -3.41 25.34 18.28
C ASP A 47 -3.98 23.91 18.25
N GLY A 48 -5.25 23.75 17.85
CA GLY A 48 -5.92 22.44 17.79
C GLY A 48 -6.67 22.01 19.04
N GLU A 49 -6.93 22.92 19.97
CA GLU A 49 -7.68 22.64 21.20
C GLU A 49 -9.16 22.98 21.04
N ILE A 50 -10.04 22.16 21.61
CA ILE A 50 -11.48 22.45 21.67
C ILE A 50 -11.88 23.32 22.88
N TYR A 51 -11.04 23.35 23.92
CA TYR A 51 -11.20 24.17 25.11
C TYR A 51 -9.86 24.81 25.45
N LYS A 52 -9.82 26.14 25.52
CA LYS A 52 -8.58 26.87 25.83
C LYS A 52 -8.11 26.51 27.24
N GLY A 53 -6.98 25.82 27.36
CA GLY A 53 -6.35 25.48 28.65
C GLY A 53 -6.88 24.23 29.34
N ALA A 54 -7.69 23.39 28.68
CA ALA A 54 -8.10 22.09 29.20
C ALA A 54 -7.77 20.99 28.20
N ILE A 55 -7.09 19.93 28.66
CA ILE A 55 -6.75 18.78 27.81
C ILE A 55 -8.03 18.00 27.49
N SER A 56 -8.35 17.87 26.21
CA SER A 56 -9.45 17.06 25.72
C SER A 56 -8.95 15.86 24.92
N SER A 57 -9.70 14.76 24.96
CA SER A 57 -9.45 13.57 24.14
C SER A 57 -9.56 13.86 22.63
N VAL A 58 -10.29 14.91 22.26
CA VAL A 58 -10.49 15.30 20.85
C VAL A 58 -9.55 16.38 20.34
N ASP A 59 -8.63 16.88 21.16
CA ASP A 59 -7.65 17.89 20.72
C ASP A 59 -6.79 17.34 19.58
N ILE A 60 -6.49 18.17 18.60
CA ILE A 60 -5.67 17.79 17.46
C ILE A 60 -4.20 17.75 17.89
N VAL A 61 -3.54 16.63 17.64
CA VAL A 61 -2.16 16.41 18.09
C VAL A 61 -1.14 16.30 16.96
N LYS A 62 -1.55 15.89 15.75
CA LYS A 62 -0.68 15.83 14.57
C LYS A 62 -1.46 15.81 13.26
N GLU A 63 -0.82 16.23 12.16
CA GLU A 63 -1.36 16.06 10.81
C GLU A 63 -1.56 14.57 10.47
N TRP A 64 -2.64 14.27 9.76
CA TRP A 64 -2.90 12.95 9.21
C TRP A 64 -2.20 12.90 7.85
N ILE A 65 -1.06 12.23 7.82
CA ILE A 65 -0.37 11.89 6.59
C ILE A 65 -0.88 10.52 6.19
N ASN A 66 -1.32 10.37 4.94
CA ASN A 66 -1.67 9.06 4.42
C ASN A 66 -0.39 8.21 4.43
N PRO A 67 -0.31 7.10 5.17
CA PRO A 67 0.87 6.24 5.16
C PRO A 67 1.22 5.73 3.75
N ASP A 68 0.26 5.76 2.82
CA ASP A 68 0.46 5.35 1.43
C ASP A 68 0.93 6.48 0.49
N SER A 69 0.95 7.75 0.91
CA SER A 69 1.25 8.88 -0.01
C SER A 69 2.71 9.30 -0.10
N ASP A 70 3.55 8.95 0.88
CA ASP A 70 4.97 9.37 0.93
C ASP A 70 5.97 8.24 0.63
N THR A 71 5.50 7.11 0.08
CA THR A 71 6.41 6.03 -0.31
C THR A 71 7.16 6.42 -1.58
N ASN A 72 8.36 6.97 -1.43
CA ASN A 72 9.29 7.12 -2.55
C ASN A 72 9.79 5.72 -2.94
N PHE A 73 9.07 5.06 -3.87
CA PHE A 73 9.30 3.68 -4.27
C PHE A 73 10.71 3.38 -4.80
N HIS A 74 11.51 4.43 -5.06
CA HIS A 74 12.91 4.36 -5.47
C HIS A 74 13.88 4.02 -4.31
N GLU A 75 13.55 4.28 -3.04
CA GLU A 75 14.45 4.01 -1.91
C GLU A 75 14.32 2.60 -1.28
N ILE A 76 13.31 1.82 -1.67
CA ILE A 76 13.04 0.48 -1.11
C ILE A 76 14.11 -0.56 -1.50
N THR A 77 15.04 -0.22 -2.41
CA THR A 77 16.09 -1.13 -2.90
C THR A 77 17.29 -1.31 -1.97
N LYS A 78 17.37 -0.61 -0.83
CA LYS A 78 18.43 -0.85 0.17
C LYS A 78 17.95 -1.79 1.28
N ALA A 79 17.91 -3.09 0.96
CA ALA A 79 18.09 -4.23 1.87
C ALA A 79 17.62 -4.05 3.32
N GLN A 80 16.32 -3.83 3.55
CA GLN A 80 15.70 -4.14 4.84
C GLN A 80 14.76 -5.34 4.65
N PRO A 81 14.82 -6.37 5.51
CA PRO A 81 13.77 -7.38 5.55
C PRO A 81 12.49 -6.67 5.95
N ALA A 82 11.57 -6.52 5.00
CA ALA A 82 10.25 -5.96 5.25
C ALA A 82 9.51 -6.93 6.18
N VAL A 83 9.54 -6.65 7.48
CA VAL A 83 8.66 -7.34 8.42
C VAL A 83 7.26 -6.83 8.12
N ILE A 84 6.43 -7.64 7.47
CA ILE A 84 5.02 -7.30 7.23
C ILE A 84 4.29 -7.39 8.57
N SER A 85 4.36 -6.33 9.39
CA SER A 85 3.90 -6.32 10.78
C SER A 85 2.65 -5.46 11.00
N SER A 86 1.68 -5.52 10.10
CA SER A 86 0.35 -4.94 10.35
C SER A 86 -0.64 -6.05 10.71
N PRO A 87 -1.10 -6.15 11.97
CA PRO A 87 -1.99 -7.23 12.42
C PRO A 87 -3.26 -7.39 11.57
N MET A 88 -3.74 -6.29 10.96
CA MET A 88 -4.93 -6.30 10.11
C MET A 88 -4.68 -6.81 8.68
N TYR A 89 -3.42 -6.97 8.26
CA TYR A 89 -3.04 -7.34 6.89
C TYR A 89 -2.42 -8.75 6.81
N GLY A 90 -2.54 -9.57 7.87
CA GLY A 90 -1.94 -10.91 7.92
C GLY A 90 -2.32 -11.80 6.74
N SER A 91 -3.58 -11.75 6.28
CA SER A 91 -4.03 -12.53 5.12
C SER A 91 -3.35 -12.12 3.81
N LEU A 92 -3.17 -10.81 3.59
CA LEU A 92 -2.45 -10.29 2.42
C LEU A 92 -0.96 -10.63 2.51
N ALA A 93 -0.37 -10.45 3.69
CA ALA A 93 1.02 -10.81 3.96
C ALA A 93 1.29 -12.30 3.63
N GLY A 94 0.39 -13.19 4.05
CA GLY A 94 0.47 -14.62 3.73
C GLY A 94 0.42 -14.91 2.23
N ILE A 95 -0.40 -14.19 1.46
CA ILE A 95 -0.46 -14.36 -0.01
C ILE A 95 0.84 -13.89 -0.66
N LEU A 96 1.38 -12.74 -0.23
CA LEU A 96 2.65 -12.22 -0.75
C LEU A 96 3.81 -13.15 -0.42
N GLN A 97 3.85 -13.71 0.80
CA GLN A 97 4.82 -14.72 1.19
C GLN A 97 4.67 -15.99 0.35
N ALA A 98 3.45 -16.47 0.13
CA ALA A 98 3.21 -17.64 -0.71
C ALA A 98 3.65 -17.43 -2.18
N ALA A 99 3.52 -16.20 -2.71
CA ALA A 99 4.01 -15.86 -4.04
C ALA A 99 5.54 -15.90 -4.09
N HIS A 100 6.20 -15.30 -3.09
CA HIS A 100 7.65 -15.37 -2.91
C HIS A 100 8.13 -16.83 -2.83
N ASP A 101 7.51 -17.65 -1.98
CA ASP A 101 7.89 -19.05 -1.81
C ASP A 101 7.69 -19.84 -3.11
N GLN A 102 6.64 -19.55 -3.89
CA GLN A 102 6.44 -20.14 -5.20
C GLN A 102 7.59 -19.81 -6.18
N ALA A 103 8.12 -18.59 -6.16
CA ALA A 103 9.26 -18.20 -6.97
C ALA A 103 10.58 -18.80 -6.46
N ALA A 104 10.77 -18.81 -5.14
CA ALA A 104 12.02 -19.22 -4.50
C ALA A 104 12.21 -20.75 -4.47
N THR A 105 11.15 -21.53 -4.22
CA THR A 105 11.23 -22.98 -4.01
C THR A 105 10.30 -23.79 -4.91
N GLY A 106 9.37 -23.14 -5.61
CA GLY A 106 8.39 -23.79 -6.47
C GLY A 106 8.95 -24.27 -7.82
N LYS A 107 8.07 -24.77 -8.70
CA LYS A 107 8.44 -25.32 -10.02
C LYS A 107 9.22 -24.35 -10.92
N GLY A 108 9.13 -23.04 -10.70
CA GLY A 108 9.94 -22.04 -11.39
C GLY A 108 11.43 -22.20 -11.06
N HIS A 109 11.76 -22.46 -9.79
CA HIS A 109 13.12 -22.77 -9.34
C HIS A 109 13.66 -24.04 -10.02
N GLY A 110 12.91 -25.14 -9.98
CA GLY A 110 13.36 -26.43 -10.52
C GLY A 110 13.28 -26.60 -12.04
N ARG A 111 12.60 -25.72 -12.79
CA ARG A 111 12.45 -25.83 -14.26
C ARG A 111 13.04 -24.68 -15.06
N HIS A 112 13.27 -23.53 -14.43
CA HIS A 112 13.63 -22.30 -15.12
C HIS A 112 14.68 -21.45 -14.41
N ALA A 113 15.02 -21.74 -13.15
CA ALA A 113 16.05 -20.97 -12.46
C ALA A 113 17.46 -21.50 -12.76
N ASP A 114 17.67 -22.80 -12.97
CA ASP A 114 19.02 -23.39 -12.99
C ASP A 114 19.87 -22.87 -11.81
N GLU A 115 19.25 -22.77 -10.62
CA GLU A 115 19.82 -22.18 -9.39
C GLU A 115 20.13 -20.66 -9.44
N LYS A 116 19.77 -19.95 -10.50
CA LYS A 116 20.00 -18.51 -10.63
C LYS A 116 19.18 -17.67 -9.62
N PRO A 117 19.77 -16.58 -9.08
CA PRO A 117 19.02 -15.54 -8.39
C PRO A 117 17.85 -15.01 -9.22
N PHE A 118 16.76 -14.58 -8.59
CA PHE A 118 15.55 -14.13 -9.28
C PHE A 118 15.80 -13.10 -10.40
N LEU A 119 16.74 -12.17 -10.18
CA LEU A 119 17.10 -11.12 -11.14
C LEU A 119 17.84 -11.62 -12.39
N GLU A 120 18.34 -12.86 -12.37
CA GLU A 120 19.07 -13.51 -13.47
C GLU A 120 18.22 -14.60 -14.14
N GLN A 121 16.97 -14.80 -13.69
CA GLN A 121 16.07 -15.77 -14.30
C GLN A 121 15.51 -15.26 -15.63
N PRO A 122 15.06 -16.15 -16.53
CA PRO A 122 14.51 -15.79 -17.83
C PRO A 122 13.34 -14.78 -17.77
N ILE A 123 12.58 -14.75 -16.67
CA ILE A 123 11.52 -13.76 -16.45
C ILE A 123 12.04 -12.32 -16.55
N MET A 124 13.26 -12.06 -16.05
CA MET A 124 13.92 -10.76 -16.13
C MET A 124 14.74 -10.61 -17.42
N GLU A 125 15.53 -11.63 -17.80
CA GLU A 125 16.38 -11.58 -19.00
C GLU A 125 15.56 -11.30 -20.27
N ILE A 126 14.42 -11.98 -20.44
CA ILE A 126 13.55 -11.79 -21.61
C ILE A 126 12.98 -10.38 -21.65
N ALA A 127 12.56 -9.84 -20.50
CA ALA A 127 11.99 -8.50 -20.47
C ALA A 127 13.04 -7.42 -20.75
N ARG A 128 14.28 -7.59 -20.26
CA ARG A 128 15.42 -6.74 -20.64
C ARG A 128 15.70 -6.79 -22.15
N MET A 129 15.63 -7.97 -22.77
CA MET A 129 15.79 -8.11 -24.21
C MET A 129 14.68 -7.41 -25.00
N LEU A 130 13.44 -7.39 -24.48
CA LEU A 130 12.32 -6.66 -25.08
C LEU A 130 12.41 -5.14 -24.84
N GLY A 131 13.12 -4.71 -23.80
CA GLY A 131 13.28 -3.30 -23.43
C GLY A 131 12.04 -2.69 -22.76
N ASP A 132 11.05 -3.50 -22.37
CA ASP A 132 9.81 -3.04 -21.75
C ASP A 132 9.17 -4.09 -20.84
N THR A 133 8.05 -3.71 -20.19
CA THR A 133 7.25 -4.60 -19.33
C THR A 133 6.17 -5.38 -20.09
N GLY A 134 6.15 -5.33 -21.42
CA GLY A 134 5.14 -5.96 -22.26
C GLY A 134 5.09 -7.48 -22.10
N GLY A 135 6.26 -8.12 -22.01
CA GLY A 135 6.35 -9.57 -21.75
C GLY A 135 5.74 -9.98 -20.40
N HIS A 136 5.94 -9.17 -19.36
CA HIS A 136 5.31 -9.38 -18.05
C HIS A 136 3.80 -9.21 -18.11
N SER A 137 3.33 -8.13 -18.75
CA SER A 137 1.90 -7.83 -18.92
C SER A 137 1.16 -8.95 -19.64
N TYR A 138 1.76 -9.49 -20.71
CA TYR A 138 1.21 -10.63 -21.44
C TYR A 138 1.02 -11.85 -20.53
N GLN A 139 2.02 -12.19 -19.71
CA GLN A 139 1.95 -13.34 -18.82
C GLN A 139 0.94 -13.14 -17.69
N ILE A 140 0.84 -11.93 -17.14
CA ILE A 140 -0.20 -11.56 -16.16
C ILE A 140 -1.59 -11.84 -16.75
N MET A 141 -1.87 -11.34 -17.96
CA MET A 141 -3.15 -11.54 -18.63
C MET A 141 -3.46 -13.03 -18.84
N LYS A 142 -2.50 -13.78 -19.39
CA LYS A 142 -2.67 -15.21 -19.68
C LYS A 142 -2.98 -16.02 -18.41
N LYS A 143 -2.23 -15.79 -17.33
CA LYS A 143 -2.39 -16.52 -16.07
C LYS A 143 -3.69 -16.15 -15.37
N ALA A 144 -4.04 -14.86 -15.32
CA ALA A 144 -5.30 -14.40 -14.72
C ALA A 144 -6.52 -14.96 -15.47
N GLN A 145 -6.48 -14.99 -16.81
CA GLN A 145 -7.56 -15.60 -17.59
C GLN A 145 -7.71 -17.09 -17.31
N GLU A 146 -6.60 -17.83 -17.25
CA GLU A 146 -6.66 -19.27 -16.96
C GLU A 146 -7.11 -19.56 -15.52
N ALA A 147 -6.66 -18.78 -14.54
CA ALA A 147 -7.11 -18.88 -13.16
C ALA A 147 -8.64 -18.73 -13.07
N ASN A 148 -9.20 -17.73 -13.76
CA ASN A 148 -10.65 -17.53 -13.82
C ASN A 148 -11.39 -18.71 -14.46
N ARG A 149 -10.82 -19.37 -15.48
CA ARG A 149 -11.38 -20.61 -16.04
C ARG A 149 -11.29 -21.78 -15.05
N MET A 150 -10.19 -21.90 -14.32
CA MET A 150 -10.01 -22.90 -13.27
C MET A 150 -11.03 -22.75 -12.13
N VAL A 151 -11.34 -21.52 -11.70
CA VAL A 151 -12.40 -21.24 -10.71
C VAL A 151 -13.75 -21.78 -11.19
N LYS A 152 -14.13 -21.53 -12.45
CA LYS A 152 -15.38 -22.07 -13.03
C LYS A 152 -15.42 -23.60 -13.04
N ARG A 153 -14.26 -24.25 -13.19
CA ARG A 153 -14.10 -25.71 -13.10
C ARG A 153 -13.93 -26.24 -11.67
N LYS A 154 -14.08 -25.39 -10.64
CA LYS A 154 -13.87 -25.70 -9.21
C LYS A 154 -12.45 -26.17 -8.86
N GLN A 155 -11.46 -25.77 -9.67
CA GLN A 155 -10.04 -26.09 -9.47
C GLN A 155 -9.34 -24.96 -8.69
N HIS A 156 -9.79 -24.71 -7.46
CA HIS A 156 -9.39 -23.52 -6.70
C HIS A 156 -7.89 -23.46 -6.40
N ASP A 157 -7.27 -24.56 -5.97
CA ASP A 157 -5.83 -24.58 -5.67
C ASP A 157 -4.95 -24.34 -6.91
N ALA A 158 -5.42 -24.78 -8.09
CA ALA A 158 -4.74 -24.49 -9.34
C ALA A 158 -4.89 -23.02 -9.72
N ALA A 159 -6.09 -22.45 -9.55
CA ALA A 159 -6.34 -21.03 -9.79
C ALA A 159 -5.50 -20.13 -8.87
N VAL A 160 -5.40 -20.47 -7.58
CA VAL A 160 -4.54 -19.77 -6.62
C VAL A 160 -3.09 -19.78 -7.09
N ARG A 161 -2.56 -20.94 -7.51
CA ARG A 161 -1.18 -21.03 -8.02
C ARG A 161 -0.94 -20.15 -9.25
N GLU A 162 -1.92 -20.02 -10.15
CA GLU A 162 -1.82 -19.09 -11.29
C GLU A 162 -1.81 -17.63 -10.84
N PHE A 163 -2.64 -17.24 -9.85
CA PHE A 163 -2.63 -15.88 -9.30
C PHE A 163 -1.35 -15.56 -8.51
N LEU A 164 -0.75 -16.53 -7.80
CA LEU A 164 0.59 -16.35 -7.23
C LEU A 164 1.64 -16.06 -8.33
N GLY A 165 1.51 -16.74 -9.48
CA GLY A 165 2.32 -16.44 -10.66
C GLY A 165 2.10 -15.02 -11.19
N VAL A 166 0.85 -14.53 -11.19
CA VAL A 166 0.53 -13.14 -11.55
C VAL A 166 1.26 -12.15 -10.64
N ILE A 167 1.27 -12.38 -9.33
CA ILE A 167 2.00 -11.53 -8.36
C ILE A 167 3.50 -11.50 -8.70
N ASN A 168 4.09 -12.66 -9.01
CA ASN A 168 5.51 -12.74 -9.38
C ASN A 168 5.84 -11.99 -10.67
N TYR A 169 4.99 -12.06 -11.70
CA TYR A 169 5.19 -11.27 -12.93
C TYR A 169 4.99 -9.77 -12.70
N ALA A 170 4.07 -9.36 -11.83
CA ALA A 170 3.90 -7.96 -11.46
C ALA A 170 5.13 -7.43 -10.68
N ALA A 171 5.65 -8.23 -9.74
CA ALA A 171 6.87 -7.90 -9.01
C ALA A 171 8.08 -7.79 -9.96
N ALA A 172 8.24 -8.71 -10.91
CA ALA A 172 9.30 -8.65 -11.92
C ALA A 172 9.18 -7.41 -12.82
N ALA A 173 7.97 -7.01 -13.23
CA ALA A 173 7.75 -5.76 -13.95
C ALA A 173 8.19 -4.52 -13.15
N ILE A 174 7.88 -4.47 -11.85
CA ILE A 174 8.32 -3.39 -10.95
C ILE A 174 9.84 -3.37 -10.82
N LEU A 175 10.48 -4.54 -10.72
CA LEU A 175 11.94 -4.65 -10.67
C LEU A 175 12.58 -4.13 -11.95
N LEU A 176 12.04 -4.47 -13.12
CA LEU A 176 12.53 -3.95 -14.40
C LEU A 176 12.36 -2.43 -14.50
N ILE A 177 11.21 -1.88 -14.08
CA ILE A 177 10.98 -0.42 -14.05
C ILE A 177 12.03 0.28 -13.18
N ARG A 178 12.49 -0.36 -12.11
CA ARG A 178 13.54 0.20 -11.23
C ARG A 178 14.96 0.10 -11.83
N GLU A 179 15.15 -0.66 -12.90
CA GLU A 179 16.42 -0.73 -13.64
C GLU A 179 16.54 0.38 -14.71
N ILE A 180 15.42 1.03 -15.07
CA ILE A 180 15.31 2.06 -16.13
C ILE A 180 15.34 3.46 -15.51
#